data_AF-A0A2N6SEK0-F1
#
_entry.id   AF-A0A2N6SEK0-F1
#
_cell.length_a   1.000
_cell.length_b   1.000
_cell.length_c   1.000
_cell.angle_alpha   90.00
_cell.angle_beta   90.00
_cell.angle_gamma   90.00
#
_symmetry.space_group_name_H-M   'P 1'
#
loop_
_entity.id
_entity.type
_entity.pdbx_description
1 polymer ?
#
loop_
_entity_poly.entity_id
_entity_poly.type
_entity_poly.pdbx_seq_one_letter_code
_entity_poly.pdbx_strand_id
1 'polypeptide(L)'
;MSAEEQKRAELKLKYENWIKKNKTRLFAFSIIYLIILLLNFIIFKNNKITILSSLLFFTYTVYTLTLIWFINNKLITKVDSIDFKN
;
A
#
# COMPACT_ATOMS: atom_id res chain seq x y z
N MET A 1 -28.97 -12.46 -6.89
CA MET A 1 -28.07 -11.81 -5.93
C MET A 1 -28.86 -10.74 -5.21
N SER A 2 -28.88 -10.74 -3.88
CA SER A 2 -29.61 -9.72 -3.09
C SER A 2 -28.86 -8.38 -3.13
N ALA A 3 -29.56 -7.27 -2.87
CA ALA A 3 -28.92 -5.94 -2.83
C ALA A 3 -27.80 -5.85 -1.78
N GLU A 4 -27.88 -6.63 -0.68
CA GLU A 4 -26.83 -6.71 0.34
C GLU A 4 -25.61 -7.49 -0.16
N GLU A 5 -25.82 -8.62 -0.85
CA GLU A 5 -24.74 -9.38 -1.48
C GLU A 5 -23.98 -8.52 -2.51
N GLN A 6 -24.71 -7.69 -3.26
CA GLN A 6 -24.09 -6.76 -4.20
C GLN A 6 -23.24 -5.70 -3.49
N LYS A 7 -23.75 -5.08 -2.42
CA LYS A 7 -23.00 -4.11 -1.61
C LYS A 7 -21.73 -4.73 -1.00
N ARG A 8 -21.80 -5.98 -0.53
CA ARG A 8 -20.64 -6.74 -0.01
C ARG A 8 -19.59 -6.97 -1.10
N ALA A 9 -20.02 -7.42 -2.28
CA ALA A 9 -19.13 -7.64 -3.41
C ALA A 9 -18.44 -6.34 -3.87
N GLU A 10 -19.19 -5.24 -3.97
CA GLU A 10 -18.65 -3.91 -4.30
C GLU A 10 -17.63 -3.42 -3.28
N LEU A 11 -17.91 -3.59 -1.99
CA LEU A 11 -17.00 -3.19 -0.92
C LEU A 11 -15.70 -4.01 -0.94
N LYS A 12 -15.80 -5.32 -1.14
CA LYS A 12 -14.65 -6.22 -1.28
C LYS A 12 -13.80 -5.83 -2.49
N LEU A 13 -14.43 -5.61 -3.65
CA LEU A 13 -13.77 -5.15 -4.88
C LEU A 13 -13.04 -3.82 -4.66
N LYS A 14 -13.66 -2.87 -3.93
CA LYS A 14 -13.04 -1.59 -3.59
C LYS A 14 -11.75 -1.77 -2.78
N TYR A 15 -11.77 -2.65 -1.78
CA TYR A 15 -10.57 -2.96 -0.98
C TYR A 15 -9.48 -3.65 -1.80
N GLU A 16 -9.84 -4.64 -2.61
CA GLU A 16 -8.91 -5.36 -3.49
C GLU A 16 -8.26 -4.41 -4.51
N ASN A 17 -9.04 -3.53 -5.12
CA ASN A 17 -8.55 -2.51 -6.05
C ASN A 17 -7.62 -1.51 -5.35
N TRP A 18 -7.95 -1.09 -4.13
CA TRP A 18 -7.09 -0.24 -3.33
C TRP A 18 -5.75 -0.92 -3.04
N ILE A 19 -5.76 -2.19 -2.63
CA ILE A 19 -4.54 -2.97 -2.37
C ILE A 19 -3.71 -3.10 -3.63
N LYS A 20 -4.31 -3.48 -4.76
CA LYS A 20 -3.63 -3.61 -6.05
C LYS A 20 -2.93 -2.31 -6.45
N LYS A 21 -3.65 -1.18 -6.37
CA LYS A 21 -3.10 0.15 -6.68
C LYS A 21 -1.92 0.51 -5.79
N ASN A 22 -2.00 0.25 -4.49
CA ASN A 22 -0.92 0.60 -3.56
C ASN A 22 0.29 -0.33 -3.66
N LYS A 23 0.09 -1.62 -3.97
CA LYS A 23 1.20 -2.53 -4.33
C LYS A 23 1.95 -2.03 -5.57
N THR A 24 1.24 -1.64 -6.62
CA THR A 24 1.87 -1.07 -7.83
C THR A 24 2.61 0.23 -7.54
N ARG A 25 2.03 1.12 -6.71
CA ARG A 25 2.70 2.35 -6.28
C ARG A 25 3.96 2.07 -5.47
N LEU A 26 3.91 1.14 -4.52
CA LEU A 26 5.08 0.75 -3.74
C LEU A 26 6.21 0.22 -4.63
N PHE A 27 5.87 -0.60 -5.63
CA PHE A 27 6.83 -1.07 -6.62
C PHE A 27 7.45 0.08 -7.42
N ALA A 28 6.64 1.02 -7.92
CA ALA A 28 7.14 2.20 -8.62
C ALA A 28 8.05 3.06 -7.75
N PHE A 29 7.66 3.32 -6.49
CA PHE A 29 8.50 4.04 -5.53
C PHE A 29 9.80 3.31 -5.18
N SER A 30 9.79 1.97 -5.19
CA SER A 30 11.00 1.17 -5.00
C SER A 30 12.00 1.42 -6.13
N ILE A 31 11.53 1.48 -7.38
CA ILE A 31 12.37 1.80 -8.54
C ILE A 31 12.94 3.23 -8.40
N ILE A 32 12.09 4.21 -8.06
CA ILE A 32 12.53 5.61 -7.86
C ILE A 32 13.60 5.70 -6.77
N TYR A 33 13.39 5.00 -5.65
CA TYR A 33 14.36 4.93 -4.55
C TYR A 33 15.73 4.39 -5.01
N LEU A 34 15.73 3.30 -5.80
CA LEU A 34 16.96 2.74 -6.36
C LEU A 34 17.68 3.72 -7.29
N ILE A 35 16.93 4.46 -8.12
CA ILE A 35 17.51 5.50 -8.99
C ILE A 35 18.15 6.61 -8.14
N ILE A 36 17.48 7.08 -7.09
CA ILE A 36 18.02 8.10 -6.18
C ILE A 36 19.31 7.61 -5.52
N LEU A 37 19.32 6.36 -5.03
CA LEU A 37 20.52 5.76 -4.44
C LEU A 37 21.68 5.70 -5.44
N LEU A 38 21.44 5.25 -6.66
CA LEU A 38 22.46 5.16 -7.70
C LEU A 38 23.01 6.54 -8.07
N LEU A 39 22.14 7.52 -8.26
CA LEU A 39 22.56 8.91 -8.55
C LEU A 39 23.37 9.50 -7.38
N ASN A 40 22.93 9.27 -6.13
CA ASN A 40 23.66 9.73 -4.96
C ASN A 40 25.02 9.03 -4.83
N PHE A 41 25.12 7.75 -5.18
CA PHE A 41 26.37 7.01 -5.17
C PHE A 41 27.37 7.50 -6.23
N ILE A 42 26.89 7.72 -7.47
CA ILE A 42 27.73 8.10 -8.61
C ILE A 42 28.16 9.57 -8.53
N ILE A 43 27.24 10.49 -8.22
CA ILE A 43 27.44 11.93 -8.41
C ILE A 43 27.75 12.63 -7.08
N PHE A 44 26.82 12.53 -6.12
CA PHE A 44 26.82 13.41 -4.94
C PHE A 44 27.67 12.87 -3.78
N LYS A 45 27.80 11.55 -3.66
CA LYS A 45 28.46 10.83 -2.56
C LYS A 45 28.07 11.35 -1.17
N ASN A 46 26.80 11.75 -1.01
CA ASN A 46 26.32 12.41 0.19
C ASN A 46 25.56 11.43 1.09
N ASN A 47 26.20 11.03 2.20
CA ASN A 47 25.62 10.08 3.15
C ASN A 47 24.31 10.57 3.78
N LYS A 48 24.09 11.87 3.93
CA LYS A 48 22.83 12.42 4.48
C LYS A 48 21.65 12.14 3.56
N ILE A 49 21.85 12.23 2.25
CA ILE A 49 20.81 11.92 1.25
C ILE A 49 20.48 10.43 1.28
N THR A 50 21.49 9.56 1.35
CA THR A 50 21.27 8.11 1.50
C THR A 50 20.45 7.82 2.75
N ILE A 51 20.86 8.31 3.92
CA ILE A 51 20.16 8.05 5.18
C ILE A 51 18.71 8.56 5.12
N LEU A 52 18.50 9.80 4.66
CA LEU A 52 17.16 10.39 4.58
C LEU A 52 16.26 9.64 3.61
N SER A 53 16.74 9.33 2.40
CA SER A 53 15.97 8.60 1.39
C SER A 53 15.65 7.17 1.84
N SER A 54 16.59 6.48 2.48
CA SER A 54 16.36 5.16 3.08
C SER A 54 15.32 5.22 4.18
N LEU A 55 15.38 6.23 5.08
CA LEU A 55 14.40 6.39 6.16
C LEU A 55 12.99 6.67 5.62
N LEU A 56 12.86 7.55 4.62
CA LEU A 56 11.59 7.86 3.98
C LEU A 56 11.00 6.64 3.28
N PHE A 57 11.81 5.91 2.52
CA PHE A 57 11.37 4.70 1.83
C PHE A 57 10.97 3.60 2.80
N PHE A 58 11.75 3.39 3.86
CA PHE A 58 11.44 2.43 4.92
C PHE A 58 10.11 2.75 5.60
N THR A 59 9.92 4.00 6.04
CA THR A 59 8.69 4.44 6.71
C THR A 59 7.48 4.26 5.81
N TYR A 60 7.58 4.65 4.54
CA TYR A 60 6.51 4.48 3.56
C TYR A 60 6.18 2.99 3.31
N THR A 61 7.20 2.14 3.25
CA THR A 61 7.04 0.69 3.08
C THR A 61 6.31 0.07 4.26
N VAL A 62 6.75 0.36 5.49
CA VAL A 62 6.11 -0.13 6.72
C VAL A 62 4.65 0.31 6.78
N TYR A 63 4.38 1.60 6.52
CA TYR A 63 3.02 2.13 6.48
C TYR A 63 2.14 1.37 5.47
N THR A 64 2.62 1.23 4.23
CA THR A 64 1.84 0.61 3.14
C THR A 64 1.57 -0.86 3.42
N LEU A 65 2.57 -1.62 3.88
CA LEU A 65 2.41 -3.04 4.19
C LEU A 65 1.50 -3.26 5.38
N THR A 66 1.61 -2.43 6.42
CA THR A 66 0.73 -2.50 7.60
C THR A 66 -0.72 -2.22 7.22
N LEU A 67 -0.96 -1.21 6.37
CA LEU A 67 -2.31 -0.88 5.93
C LEU A 67 -2.90 -1.97 5.02
N ILE A 68 -2.11 -2.56 4.12
CA ILE A 68 -2.53 -3.72 3.33
C ILE A 68 -2.88 -4.91 4.24
N TRP A 69 -2.05 -5.18 5.25
CA TRP A 69 -2.32 -6.24 6.23
C TRP A 69 -3.62 -5.98 6.98
N PHE A 70 -3.85 -4.75 7.44
CA PHE A 70 -5.06 -4.37 8.15
C PHE A 70 -6.31 -4.56 7.28
N ILE A 71 -6.29 -4.09 6.03
CA ILE A 71 -7.41 -4.23 5.10
C ILE A 71 -7.72 -5.71 4.86
N ASN A 72 -6.71 -6.54 4.60
CA ASN A 72 -6.91 -7.97 4.37
C ASN A 72 -7.47 -8.68 5.60
N ASN A 73 -6.89 -8.47 6.78
CA ASN A 73 -7.16 -9.28 7.97
C ASN A 73 -8.28 -8.73 8.86
N LYS A 74 -8.62 -7.45 8.75
CA LYS A 74 -9.63 -6.79 9.58
C LYS A 74 -10.83 -6.27 8.80
N LEU A 75 -10.66 -5.85 7.54
CA LEU A 75 -11.78 -5.36 6.72
C LEU A 75 -12.36 -6.49 5.87
N ILE A 76 -11.58 -7.05 4.94
CA ILE A 76 -12.07 -8.05 3.97
C ILE A 76 -12.64 -9.29 4.67
N THR A 77 -11.95 -9.83 5.68
CA THR A 77 -12.41 -10.98 6.47
C THR A 77 -13.73 -10.76 7.22
N LYS A 78 -14.11 -9.51 7.46
CA LYS A 78 -15.34 -9.13 8.17
C LYS A 78 -16.43 -8.62 7.25
N VAL A 79 -16.19 -8.47 5.94
CA VAL A 79 -17.20 -7.95 4.99
C VAL A 79 -18.47 -8.80 5.01
N ASP A 80 -18.32 -10.12 5.12
CA ASP A 80 -19.46 -11.06 5.10
C ASP A 80 -20.33 -10.99 6.36
N SER A 81 -19.81 -10.41 7.44
CA SER A 81 -20.55 -10.20 8.69
C SER A 81 -21.18 -8.80 8.81
N ILE A 82 -21.08 -7.96 7.77
CA ILE A 82 -21.67 -6.62 7.78
C ILE A 82 -23.16 -6.71 7.41
N ASP A 83 -24.01 -6.24 8.30
CA ASP A 83 -25.42 -5.98 8.02
C ASP A 83 -25.57 -4.56 7.46
N PHE A 84 -26.08 -4.44 6.23
CA PHE A 84 -26.27 -3.16 5.54
C PHE A 84 -27.70 -2.61 5.69
N LYS A 85 -28.54 -3.22 6.54
CA LYS A 85 -29.91 -2.78 6.81
C LYS A 85 -30.04 -1.60 7.79
N ASN A 86 -28.97 -1.26 8.51
CA ASN A 86 -28.89 -0.07 9.36
C ASN A 86 -28.09 1.05 8.69
#